data_AF-A0A485CJ49-F1
#
_entry.id   AF-A0A485CJ49-F1
#
_cell.length_a   1.000
_cell.length_b   1.000
_cell.length_c   1.000
_cell.angle_alpha   90.00
_cell.angle_beta   90.00
_cell.angle_gamma   90.00
#
_symmetry.space_group_name_H-M   'P 1'
#
loop_
_entity.id
_entity.type
_entity.pdbx_description
1 polymer ?
#
loop_
_entity_poly.entity_id
_entity_poly.type
_entity_poly.pdbx_seq_one_letter_code
_entity_poly.pdbx_strand_id
1 'polypeptide(L)' 'MNVNLGYQHPKVLAAMKAQLESLVTIAPATANLARGEAAKRIIDLAPEGFSKVFFTNAGADANENAIRMARLYTGPR' A
#
# COMPACT_ATOMS: atom_id res chain seq x y z
N MET A 1 -11.68 4.34 -10.49
CA MET A 1 -11.06 3.37 -11.41
C MET A 1 -10.04 4.14 -12.24
N ASN A 2 -8.77 3.76 -12.21
CA ASN A 2 -7.67 4.46 -12.89
C ASN A 2 -6.91 3.48 -13.78
N VAL A 3 -6.40 3.97 -14.92
CA VAL A 3 -5.73 3.14 -15.94
C VAL A 3 -4.45 3.84 -16.42
N ASN A 4 -3.62 4.30 -15.48
CA ASN A 4 -2.43 5.11 -15.79
C ASN A 4 -1.38 4.37 -16.64
N LEU A 5 -1.44 3.03 -16.71
CA LEU A 5 -0.51 2.17 -17.45
C LEU A 5 -1.16 1.48 -18.68
N GLY A 6 -2.41 1.81 -19.01
CA GLY A 6 -3.19 1.07 -19.98
C GLY A 6 -3.74 -0.27 -19.46
N TYR A 7 -4.58 -0.91 -20.25
CA TYR A 7 -5.14 -2.23 -19.93
C TYR A 7 -4.11 -3.33 -20.21
N GLN A 8 -4.11 -4.37 -19.37
CA GLN A 8 -3.30 -5.59 -19.58
C GLN A 8 -1.79 -5.36 -19.75
N HIS A 9 -1.21 -4.37 -19.07
CA HIS A 9 0.23 -4.09 -19.18
C HIS A 9 1.07 -5.36 -18.87
N PRO A 10 1.92 -5.83 -19.79
CA PRO A 10 2.51 -7.18 -19.72
C PRO A 10 3.37 -7.40 -18.47
N LYS A 11 4.10 -6.38 -18.01
CA LYS A 11 4.89 -6.46 -16.77
C LYS A 11 4.02 -6.62 -15.52
N VAL A 12 2.82 -6.02 -15.49
CA VAL A 12 1.89 -6.11 -14.36
C VAL A 12 1.31 -7.52 -14.30
N LEU A 13 0.86 -8.04 -15.46
CA LEU A 13 0.35 -9.41 -15.55
C LEU A 13 1.38 -10.46 -15.15
N ALA A 14 2.64 -10.30 -15.59
CA ALA A 14 3.72 -11.20 -15.21
C ALA A 14 3.98 -11.18 -13.69
N ALA A 15 4.06 -10.00 -13.08
CA ALA A 15 4.27 -9.85 -11.64
C ALA A 15 3.10 -10.42 -10.82
N MET A 16 1.85 -10.21 -11.27
CA MET A 16 0.67 -10.80 -10.63
C MET A 16 0.73 -12.33 -10.65
N LYS A 17 1.02 -12.94 -11.82
CA LYS A 17 1.15 -14.40 -11.94
C LYS A 17 2.22 -14.96 -11.01
N ALA A 18 3.41 -14.33 -10.99
CA ALA A 18 4.49 -14.76 -10.10
C ALA A 18 4.09 -14.70 -8.61
N GLN A 19 3.35 -13.66 -8.19
CA GLN A 19 2.89 -13.55 -6.81
C GLN A 19 1.83 -14.60 -6.46
N LEU A 20 0.95 -14.94 -7.41
CA LEU A 20 -0.07 -15.99 -7.21
C LEU A 20 0.56 -17.35 -6.91
N GLU A 21 1.66 -17.69 -7.58
CA GLU A 21 2.42 -18.92 -7.34
C GLU A 21 3.21 -18.90 -6.01
N SER A 22 3.51 -17.70 -5.48
CA SER A 22 4.27 -17.56 -4.24
C SER A 22 3.38 -17.50 -2.99
N LEU A 23 2.47 -16.52 -2.93
CA LEU A 23 1.65 -16.23 -1.76
C LEU A 23 0.51 -15.27 -2.12
N VAL A 24 -0.72 -15.78 -2.14
CA VAL A 24 -1.91 -14.99 -2.50
C VAL A 24 -2.33 -14.04 -1.39
N THR A 25 -2.27 -14.47 -0.13
CA THR A 25 -2.67 -13.66 1.02
C THR A 25 -1.98 -14.12 2.30
N ILE A 26 -1.84 -13.18 3.23
CA ILE A 26 -1.33 -13.43 4.58
C ILE A 26 -1.93 -12.40 5.54
N ALA A 27 -2.03 -12.76 6.83
CA ALA A 27 -2.55 -11.85 7.85
C ALA A 27 -1.77 -10.52 7.87
N PRO A 28 -2.44 -9.36 8.05
CA PRO A 28 -1.79 -8.05 8.00
C PRO A 28 -0.62 -7.87 8.97
N ALA A 29 -0.69 -8.48 10.17
CA ALA A 29 0.36 -8.39 11.17
C ALA A 29 1.65 -9.13 10.80
N THR A 30 1.59 -10.02 9.80
CA THR A 30 2.74 -10.81 9.37
C THR A 30 3.61 -10.02 8.38
N ALA A 31 4.93 -10.16 8.51
CA ALA A 31 5.87 -9.62 7.55
C ALA A 31 5.61 -10.19 6.15
N ASN A 32 5.67 -9.32 5.14
CA ASN A 32 5.46 -9.69 3.74
C ASN A 32 6.43 -8.89 2.86
N LEU A 33 7.26 -9.60 2.09
CA LEU A 33 8.31 -8.99 1.28
C LEU A 33 7.75 -8.02 0.24
N ALA A 34 6.73 -8.41 -0.51
CA ALA A 34 6.12 -7.57 -1.55
C ALA A 34 5.56 -6.26 -0.97
N ARG A 35 4.92 -6.31 0.21
CA ARG A 35 4.44 -5.13 0.94
C ARG A 35 5.61 -4.25 1.41
N GLY A 36 6.69 -4.85 1.89
CA GLY A 36 7.89 -4.14 2.32
C GLY A 36 8.59 -3.41 1.17
N GLU A 37 8.76 -4.06 0.02
CA GLU A 37 9.33 -3.44 -1.18
C GLU A 37 8.45 -2.31 -1.72
N ALA A 38 7.13 -2.51 -1.75
CA ALA A 38 6.20 -1.47 -2.16
C ALA A 38 6.28 -0.26 -1.22
N ALA A 39 6.30 -0.48 0.10
CA ALA A 39 6.44 0.60 1.08
C ALA A 39 7.75 1.38 0.90
N LYS A 40 8.87 0.67 0.70
CA LYS A 40 10.16 1.29 0.43
C LYS A 40 10.12 2.20 -0.81
N ARG A 41 9.64 1.68 -1.95
CA ARG A 41 9.55 2.45 -3.21
C ARG A 41 8.63 3.66 -3.10
N ILE A 42 7.57 3.58 -2.30
CA ILE A 42 6.69 4.72 -2.03
C ILE A 42 7.41 5.79 -1.20
N ILE A 43 8.10 5.39 -0.13
CA ILE A 43 8.85 6.32 0.74
C ILE A 43 9.97 7.01 -0.03
N ASP A 44 10.70 6.28 -0.88
CA ASP A 44 11.79 6.83 -1.70
C ASP A 44 11.33 7.96 -2.66
N LEU A 45 10.02 8.04 -2.95
CA LEU A 45 9.40 9.07 -3.79
C LEU A 45 8.59 10.10 -2.99
N ALA A 46 8.38 9.88 -1.69
CA ALA A 46 7.58 10.75 -0.85
C ALA A 46 8.36 12.04 -0.49
N PRO A 47 7.65 13.13 -0.15
CA PRO A 47 8.30 14.32 0.43
C PRO A 47 9.08 13.99 1.71
N GLU A 48 9.98 14.90 2.10
CA GLU A 48 10.71 14.78 3.36
C GLU A 48 9.75 14.67 4.56
N GLY A 49 10.11 13.86 5.55
CA GLY A 49 9.33 13.63 6.78
C GLY A 49 8.45 12.37 6.75
N PHE A 50 8.27 11.71 5.59
CA PHE A 50 7.56 10.43 5.51
C PHE A 50 8.51 9.24 5.70
N SER A 51 8.13 8.29 6.56
CA SER A 51 8.95 7.10 6.88
C SER A 51 8.17 5.79 7.00
N LYS A 52 6.84 5.83 6.90
CA LYS A 52 5.96 4.65 7.06
C LYS A 52 4.80 4.72 6.07
N VAL A 53 4.34 3.55 5.64
CA VAL A 53 3.17 3.38 4.76
C VAL A 53 2.16 2.47 5.43
N PHE A 54 0.90 2.91 5.47
CA PHE A 54 -0.25 2.09 5.87
C PHE A 54 -1.10 1.82 4.62
N PHE A 55 -1.23 0.55 4.22
CA PHE A 55 -1.97 0.16 3.03
C PHE A 55 -3.46 -0.03 3.33
N THR A 56 -4.31 0.45 2.43
CA THR A 56 -5.77 0.25 2.45
C THR A 56 -6.26 -0.28 1.10
N ASN A 57 -7.51 -0.74 1.05
CA ASN A 57 -8.10 -1.30 -0.19
C ASN A 57 -8.58 -0.20 -1.15
N ALA A 58 -8.94 0.97 -0.62
CA ALA A 58 -9.45 2.07 -1.40
C ALA A 58 -9.04 3.43 -0.80
N GLY A 59 -9.22 4.48 -1.59
CA GLY A 59 -8.93 5.86 -1.18
C GLY A 59 -9.85 6.38 -0.06
N ALA A 60 -11.12 5.95 -0.03
CA ALA A 60 -12.04 6.30 1.06
C ALA A 60 -11.53 5.75 2.41
N ASP A 61 -11.21 4.45 2.46
CA ASP A 61 -10.59 3.80 3.62
C ASP A 61 -9.29 4.50 4.05
N ALA A 62 -8.48 4.96 3.08
CA ALA A 62 -7.24 5.68 3.36
C ALA A 62 -7.53 6.98 4.12
N ASN A 63 -8.52 7.76 3.69
CA ASN A 63 -8.92 9.00 4.35
C ASN A 63 -9.45 8.76 5.76
N GLU A 64 -10.30 7.75 5.95
CA GLU A 64 -10.83 7.40 7.27
C GLU A 64 -9.72 7.01 8.25
N ASN A 65 -8.79 6.16 7.79
CA ASN A 65 -7.64 5.75 8.60
C ASN A 65 -6.71 6.93 8.92
N ALA A 66 -6.48 7.84 7.97
CA ALA A 66 -5.67 9.03 8.20
C ALA A 66 -6.26 9.92 9.29
N ILE A 67 -7.57 10.19 9.24
CA ILE A 67 -8.28 10.97 10.28
C ILE A 67 -8.21 10.26 11.63
N ARG A 68 -8.40 8.94 11.65
CA ARG A 68 -8.31 8.15 12.89
C ARG A 68 -6.91 8.20 13.50
N MET A 69 -5.87 8.05 12.68
CA MET A 69 -4.48 8.15 13.13
C MET A 69 -4.15 9.55 13.66
N ALA A 70 -4.63 10.61 12.99
CA ALA A 70 -4.45 11.98 13.46
C ALA A 70 -5.10 12.19 14.84
N ARG A 71 -6.34 11.72 15.05
CA ARG A 71 -7.03 11.80 16.34
C ARG A 71 -6.32 10.99 17.44
N LEU A 72 -5.80 9.81 17.10
CA LEU A 72 -5.03 9.00 18.06
C LEU A 72 -3.74 9.70 18.48
N TYR A 73 -3.10 10.42 17.56
CA TYR A 73 -1.86 11.15 17.84
C TYR A 73 -2.10 12.44 18.63
N THR A 74 -3.13 13.23 18.27
CA THR A 74 -3.39 14.52 18.91
C THR A 74 -4.30 14.45 20.14
N GLY A 75 -4.97 13.32 20.36
CA GLY A 75 -6.04 13.18 21.35
C GLY A 75 -7.43 13.58 20.83
N PRO A 76 -8.50 13.18 21.53
CA PRO A 76 -9.85 13.67 21.25
C PRO A 76 -9.90 15.18 21.53
N ARG A 77 -10.58 15.92 20.64
CA ARG A 77 -11.08 17.25 20.99
C ARG A 77 -12.28 17.10 21.90
#